data_AF-A0A1G2QG92-F1
#
_entry.id   AF-A0A1G2QG92-F1
#
_cell.length_a   1.000
_cell.length_b   1.000
_cell.length_c   1.000
_cell.angle_alpha   90.00
_cell.angle_beta   90.00
_cell.angle_gamma   90.00
#
_symmetry.space_group_name_H-M   'P 1'
#
loop_
_entity.id
_entity.type
_entity.pdbx_description
1 polymer ?
#
loop_
_entity_poly.entity_id
_entity_poly.type
_entity_poly.pdbx_seq_one_letter_code
_entity_poly.pdbx_strand_id
1 'polypeptide(L)'
;MIEKLQVEHFPLIDRLHTDVLEEKYGKVHAEILRHDDQIREIHICDQEGISRTYALTFLTFDSKDEEVTKINEEIKNGELIGQAFKKYGYSIRKNVVTVYTLNLPEWLKNEFRVVDDKAKARLSEFYAKKEGKEPFIYGVVTEIYSPDFRPAEVNDIDVQQDNPTTNALEKVGFTKENIWDRLGSGNEWLDEKDKFAKAQELASTEELNLEDRVRRFLDSK
;
A
#
# COMPACT_ATOMS: atom_id res chain seq x y z
N MET A 1 11.13 11.89 -30.68
CA MET A 1 11.83 11.99 -29.39
C MET A 1 11.25 10.92 -28.50
N ILE A 2 12.04 9.94 -28.08
CA ILE A 2 11.63 9.00 -27.04
C ILE A 2 11.92 9.72 -25.74
N GLU A 3 10.88 10.25 -25.09
CA GLU A 3 10.99 10.67 -23.70
C GLU A 3 11.54 9.47 -22.93
N LYS A 4 12.73 9.63 -22.35
CA LYS A 4 13.22 8.66 -21.36
C LYS A 4 12.19 8.68 -20.24
N LEU A 5 11.35 7.65 -20.16
CA LEU A 5 10.56 7.34 -18.97
C LEU A 5 11.55 7.35 -17.80
N GLN A 6 11.54 8.43 -17.02
CA GLN A 6 12.20 8.42 -15.73
C GLN A 6 11.53 7.29 -14.95
N VAL A 7 12.31 6.30 -14.55
CA VAL A 7 11.80 5.18 -13.75
C VAL A 7 11.45 5.76 -12.38
N GLU A 8 10.17 6.04 -12.16
CA GLU A 8 9.71 6.71 -10.95
C GLU A 8 9.75 5.75 -9.76
N HIS A 9 10.62 6.05 -8.78
CA HIS A 9 10.74 5.30 -7.54
C HIS A 9 9.58 5.63 -6.59
N PHE A 10 8.94 4.61 -5.99
CA PHE A 10 7.91 4.85 -4.98
C PHE A 10 8.53 5.34 -3.66
N PRO A 11 7.95 6.35 -3.00
CA PRO A 11 8.43 6.76 -1.69
C PRO A 11 8.05 5.74 -0.61
N LEU A 12 9.02 5.35 0.22
CA LEU A 12 8.86 4.30 1.24
C LEU A 12 8.85 4.83 2.68
N ILE A 13 9.44 6.01 2.96
CA ILE A 13 9.62 6.53 4.33
C ILE A 13 9.15 7.98 4.51
N ASP A 14 9.31 8.85 3.50
CA ASP A 14 9.16 10.30 3.73
C ASP A 14 7.97 10.95 3.00
N ARG A 15 7.67 10.48 1.78
CA ARG A 15 6.55 10.98 0.97
C ARG A 15 5.38 10.01 0.98
N LEU A 16 4.17 10.55 1.11
CA LEU A 16 2.95 9.80 0.92
C LEU A 16 2.69 9.61 -0.58
N HIS A 17 1.97 8.54 -0.91
CA HIS A 17 1.46 8.33 -2.28
C HIS A 17 0.61 9.53 -2.75
N THR A 18 -0.16 10.11 -1.83
CA THR A 18 -0.99 11.29 -2.08
C THR A 18 -0.16 12.51 -2.45
N ASP A 19 1.04 12.68 -1.88
CA ASP A 19 1.93 13.80 -2.23
C ASP A 19 2.40 13.68 -3.69
N VAL A 20 2.64 12.44 -4.17
CA VAL A 20 2.98 12.17 -5.59
C VAL A 20 1.80 12.46 -6.52
N LEU A 21 0.59 12.08 -6.12
CA LEU A 21 -0.60 12.40 -6.90
C LEU A 21 -0.85 13.91 -6.94
N GLU A 22 -0.66 14.62 -5.83
CA GLU A 22 -0.87 16.06 -5.76
C GLU A 22 0.12 16.85 -6.61
N GLU A 23 1.38 16.42 -6.68
CA GLU A 23 2.37 17.00 -7.57
C GLU A 23 1.97 16.87 -9.05
N LYS A 24 1.34 15.75 -9.45
CA LYS A 24 0.99 15.50 -10.86
C LYS A 24 -0.39 16.03 -11.26
N TYR A 25 -1.39 15.95 -10.38
CA TYR A 25 -2.79 16.24 -10.69
C TYR A 25 -3.37 17.43 -9.91
N GLY A 26 -2.58 18.06 -9.04
CA GLY A 26 -3.09 19.03 -8.08
C GLY A 26 -3.84 18.37 -6.93
N LYS A 27 -4.57 19.15 -6.13
CA LYS A 27 -5.22 18.68 -4.90
C LYS A 27 -6.05 17.41 -5.14
N VAL A 28 -5.81 16.39 -4.30
CA VAL A 28 -6.59 15.15 -4.32
C VAL A 28 -7.43 15.00 -3.05
N HIS A 29 -8.39 14.09 -3.08
CA HIS A 29 -9.21 13.74 -1.93
C HIS A 29 -9.58 12.25 -1.95
N ALA A 30 -9.93 11.71 -0.79
CA ALA A 30 -10.47 10.36 -0.70
C ALA A 30 -11.99 10.39 -0.85
N GLU A 31 -12.51 9.56 -1.74
CA GLU A 31 -13.92 9.20 -1.83
C GLU A 31 -14.10 7.82 -1.19
N ILE A 32 -14.83 7.76 -0.07
CA ILE A 32 -15.02 6.53 0.70
C ILE A 32 -16.20 5.74 0.13
N LEU A 33 -15.91 4.57 -0.44
CA LEU A 33 -16.95 3.67 -0.95
C LEU A 33 -17.47 2.73 0.15
N ARG A 34 -16.56 2.23 0.98
CA ARG A 34 -16.87 1.34 2.11
C ARG A 34 -15.81 1.51 3.19
N HIS A 35 -16.23 1.52 4.45
CA HIS A 35 -15.31 1.40 5.59
C HIS A 35 -16.06 0.76 6.75
N ASP A 36 -15.76 -0.52 6.99
CA ASP A 36 -16.25 -1.30 8.13
C ASP A 36 -15.09 -1.87 8.95
N ASP A 37 -15.37 -2.79 9.86
CA ASP A 37 -14.39 -3.36 10.78
C ASP A 37 -13.33 -4.25 10.10
N GLN A 38 -13.53 -4.63 8.84
CA GLN A 38 -12.66 -5.55 8.11
C GLN A 38 -12.01 -4.91 6.88
N ILE A 39 -12.74 -4.04 6.19
CA ILE A 39 -12.35 -3.53 4.89
C ILE A 39 -12.60 -2.03 4.81
N ARG A 40 -11.63 -1.34 4.22
CA ARG A 40 -11.79 0.02 3.71
C ARG A 40 -11.53 0.04 2.21
N GLU A 41 -12.43 0.67 1.47
CA GLU A 41 -12.42 0.80 0.03
C GLU A 41 -12.58 2.27 -0.34
N ILE A 42 -11.65 2.81 -1.13
CA ILE A 42 -11.69 4.20 -1.53
C ILE A 42 -11.24 4.41 -2.98
N HIS A 43 -11.70 5.51 -3.56
CA HIS A 43 -10.99 6.17 -4.64
C HIS A 43 -10.18 7.35 -4.07
N ILE A 44 -8.98 7.57 -4.62
CA ILE A 44 -8.26 8.83 -4.48
C ILE A 44 -8.50 9.61 -5.77
N CYS A 45 -9.32 10.64 -5.68
CA CYS A 45 -9.81 11.42 -6.81
C CYS A 45 -9.11 12.78 -6.91
N ASP A 46 -8.85 13.22 -8.14
CA ASP A 46 -8.39 14.59 -8.41
C ASP A 46 -9.55 15.61 -8.36
N GLN A 47 -9.28 16.87 -8.72
CA GLN A 47 -10.28 17.94 -8.74
C GLN A 47 -11.37 17.75 -9.80
N GLU A 48 -11.14 16.93 -10.82
CA GLU A 48 -12.12 16.60 -11.86
C GLU A 48 -12.99 15.40 -11.49
N GLY A 49 -12.78 14.84 -10.30
CA GLY A 49 -13.44 13.62 -9.84
C GLY A 49 -12.95 12.36 -10.54
N ILE A 50 -11.78 12.39 -11.18
CA ILE A 50 -11.19 11.20 -11.81
C ILE A 50 -10.42 10.43 -10.74
N SER A 51 -10.70 9.13 -10.62
CA SER A 51 -9.93 8.30 -9.72
C SER A 51 -8.52 8.08 -10.30
N ARG A 52 -7.50 8.48 -9.53
CA ARG A 52 -6.08 8.28 -9.90
C ARG A 52 -5.50 7.05 -9.22
N THR A 53 -6.13 6.61 -8.16
CA THR A 53 -5.79 5.37 -7.46
C THR A 53 -7.04 4.84 -6.80
N TYR A 54 -7.28 3.54 -6.95
CA TYR A 54 -8.24 2.81 -6.17
C TYR A 54 -7.48 2.05 -5.07
N ALA A 55 -7.95 2.13 -3.83
CA ALA A 55 -7.28 1.47 -2.72
C ALA A 55 -8.24 0.58 -1.93
N LEU A 56 -7.83 -0.67 -1.74
CA LEU A 56 -8.50 -1.66 -0.91
C LEU A 56 -7.61 -1.99 0.28
N THR A 57 -8.09 -1.73 1.49
CA THR A 57 -7.37 -2.02 2.74
C THR A 57 -8.08 -3.10 3.51
N PHE A 58 -7.37 -4.16 3.87
CA PHE A 58 -7.79 -5.15 4.85
C PHE A 58 -7.27 -4.73 6.23
N LEU A 59 -8.17 -4.37 7.13
CA LEU A 59 -7.82 -3.85 8.44
C LEU A 59 -7.34 -4.98 9.37
N THR A 60 -6.24 -4.74 10.08
CA THR A 60 -5.61 -5.74 10.97
C THR A 60 -5.20 -5.18 12.33
N PHE A 61 -5.47 -3.89 12.60
CA PHE A 61 -5.13 -3.26 13.86
C PHE A 61 -5.97 -3.79 15.03
N ASP A 62 -5.45 -3.66 16.25
CA ASP A 62 -6.21 -4.00 17.46
C ASP A 62 -7.27 -2.93 17.75
N SER A 63 -8.55 -3.28 17.57
CA SER A 63 -9.68 -2.39 17.83
C SER A 63 -9.85 -2.01 19.31
N LYS A 64 -9.05 -2.58 20.21
CA LYS A 64 -9.01 -2.20 21.63
C LYS A 64 -8.04 -1.05 21.91
N ASP A 65 -7.15 -0.70 20.96
CA ASP A 65 -6.34 0.51 21.08
C ASP A 65 -7.23 1.74 20.80
N GLU A 66 -7.57 2.47 21.87
CA GLU A 66 -8.47 3.63 21.79
C GLU A 66 -7.90 4.75 20.92
N GLU A 67 -6.57 4.95 20.91
CA GLU A 67 -5.94 6.00 20.10
C GLU A 67 -6.00 5.63 18.62
N VAL A 68 -5.67 4.39 18.27
CA VAL A 68 -5.76 3.90 16.89
C VAL A 68 -7.21 3.87 16.41
N THR A 69 -8.15 3.49 17.27
CA THR A 69 -9.59 3.51 16.96
C THR A 69 -10.06 4.93 16.67
N LYS A 70 -9.60 5.93 17.43
CA LYS A 70 -9.91 7.34 17.16
C LYS A 70 -9.35 7.81 15.81
N ILE A 71 -8.10 7.45 15.49
CA ILE A 71 -7.49 7.73 14.18
C ILE A 71 -8.30 7.08 13.06
N ASN A 72 -8.72 5.82 13.25
CA ASN A 72 -9.54 5.09 12.29
C ASN A 72 -10.89 5.75 12.03
N GLU A 73 -11.52 6.36 13.04
CA GLU A 73 -12.75 7.13 12.85
C GLU A 73 -12.51 8.40 12.02
N GLU A 74 -11.37 9.08 12.15
CA GLU A 74 -11.03 10.20 11.26
C GLU A 74 -10.84 9.73 9.82
N ILE A 75 -10.16 8.59 9.62
CA ILE A 75 -9.95 7.95 8.32
C ILE A 75 -11.29 7.54 7.69
N LYS A 76 -12.22 7.04 8.50
CA LYS A 76 -13.58 6.65 8.10
C LYS A 76 -14.40 7.85 7.63
N ASN A 77 -14.14 9.02 8.21
CA ASN A 77 -14.77 10.30 7.84
C ASN A 77 -14.08 11.02 6.66
N GLY A 78 -13.23 10.32 5.90
CA GLY A 78 -12.65 10.82 4.66
C GLY A 78 -11.19 11.26 4.76
N GLU A 79 -10.56 11.18 5.94
CA GLU A 79 -9.13 11.50 6.05
C GLU A 79 -8.26 10.42 5.40
N LEU A 80 -7.15 10.83 4.79
CA LEU A 80 -6.17 9.92 4.22
C LEU A 80 -5.36 9.24 5.33
N ILE A 81 -5.18 7.92 5.26
CA ILE A 81 -4.53 7.10 6.30
C ILE A 81 -3.22 7.73 6.79
N GLY A 82 -2.31 8.04 5.86
CA GLY A 82 -1.00 8.62 6.21
C GLY A 82 -1.07 9.99 6.88
N GLN A 83 -2.04 10.84 6.50
CA GLN A 83 -2.22 12.16 7.09
C GLN A 83 -2.79 12.06 8.51
N ALA A 84 -3.81 11.22 8.69
CA ALA A 84 -4.44 10.97 10.00
C ALA A 84 -3.40 10.45 11.01
N PHE A 85 -2.58 9.47 10.65
CA PHE A 85 -1.53 8.98 11.55
C PHE A 85 -0.48 10.05 11.89
N LYS A 86 -0.01 10.83 10.90
CA LYS A 86 0.96 11.91 11.13
C LYS A 86 0.43 12.98 12.08
N LYS A 87 -0.86 13.35 11.99
CA LYS A 87 -1.53 14.30 12.89
C LYS A 87 -1.48 13.87 14.35
N TYR A 88 -1.42 12.56 14.62
CA TYR A 88 -1.34 11.98 15.96
C TYR A 88 0.11 11.68 16.40
N GLY A 89 1.11 12.15 15.65
CA GLY A 89 2.52 11.99 15.98
C GLY A 89 3.10 10.63 15.60
N TYR A 90 2.43 9.87 14.72
CA TYR A 90 3.00 8.64 14.19
C TYR A 90 3.92 8.93 13.00
N SER A 91 5.04 8.24 12.98
CA SER A 91 5.78 7.95 11.75
C SER A 91 5.09 6.79 11.04
N ILE A 92 5.18 6.77 9.71
CA ILE A 92 4.63 5.68 8.91
C ILE A 92 5.70 5.09 7.99
N ARG A 93 5.59 3.80 7.70
CA ARG A 93 6.41 3.10 6.70
C ARG A 93 5.51 2.11 5.96
N LYS A 94 5.91 1.70 4.75
CA LYS A 94 5.22 0.64 4.02
C LYS A 94 6.18 -0.52 3.82
N ASN A 95 5.77 -1.72 4.22
CA ASN A 95 6.41 -2.94 3.77
C ASN A 95 5.79 -3.31 2.43
N VAL A 96 6.48 -3.08 1.32
CA VAL A 96 6.00 -3.47 -0.01
C VAL A 96 6.13 -4.98 -0.11
N VAL A 97 4.98 -5.66 -0.18
CA VAL A 97 4.94 -7.12 -0.18
C VAL A 97 5.16 -7.64 -1.59
N THR A 98 4.41 -7.09 -2.55
CA THR A 98 4.51 -7.43 -3.97
C THR A 98 3.99 -6.29 -4.82
N VAL A 99 4.56 -6.15 -6.02
CA VAL A 99 4.04 -5.31 -7.10
C VAL A 99 3.68 -6.21 -8.28
N TYR A 100 2.43 -6.14 -8.75
CA TYR A 100 1.93 -7.02 -9.78
C TYR A 100 1.01 -6.30 -10.76
N THR A 101 0.77 -6.93 -11.90
CA THR A 101 -0.20 -6.46 -12.89
C THR A 101 -1.52 -7.22 -12.72
N LEU A 102 -2.64 -6.50 -12.84
CA LEU A 102 -3.98 -7.08 -12.86
C LEU A 102 -4.79 -6.57 -14.04
N ASN A 103 -5.86 -7.30 -14.38
CA ASN A 103 -6.83 -6.84 -15.37
C ASN A 103 -7.81 -5.88 -14.69
N LEU A 104 -8.08 -4.75 -15.33
CA LEU A 104 -9.05 -3.78 -14.83
C LEU A 104 -10.48 -4.25 -15.17
N PRO A 105 -11.38 -4.36 -14.19
CA PRO A 105 -12.80 -4.54 -14.49
C PRO A 105 -13.37 -3.26 -15.10
N GLU A 106 -14.42 -3.40 -15.91
CA GLU A 106 -14.99 -2.28 -16.69
C GLU A 106 -15.41 -1.11 -15.81
N TRP A 107 -15.97 -1.37 -14.62
CA TRP A 107 -16.35 -0.32 -13.69
C TRP A 107 -15.12 0.52 -13.27
N LEU A 108 -13.98 -0.11 -13.01
CA LEU A 108 -12.77 0.61 -12.58
C LEU A 108 -12.11 1.35 -13.75
N LYS A 109 -12.20 0.82 -14.98
CA LYS A 109 -11.79 1.55 -16.20
C LYS A 109 -12.56 2.85 -16.35
N ASN A 110 -13.87 2.82 -16.08
CA ASN A 110 -14.74 4.01 -16.13
C ASN A 110 -14.35 5.04 -15.06
N GLU A 111 -14.08 4.60 -13.82
CA GLU A 111 -13.63 5.50 -12.74
C GLU A 111 -12.25 6.13 -13.02
N PHE A 112 -11.34 5.38 -13.63
CA PHE A 112 -10.03 5.86 -14.06
C PHE A 112 -10.08 6.68 -15.36
N ARG A 113 -11.18 6.62 -16.13
CA ARG A 113 -11.33 7.18 -17.48
C ARG A 113 -10.23 6.73 -18.44
N VAL A 114 -9.88 5.44 -18.41
CA VAL A 114 -8.84 4.83 -19.26
C VAL A 114 -9.42 3.76 -20.19
N VAL A 115 -8.71 3.50 -21.28
CA VAL A 115 -9.06 2.43 -22.24
C VAL A 115 -8.27 1.14 -21.98
N ASP A 116 -7.13 1.25 -21.30
CA ASP A 116 -6.25 0.13 -20.96
C ASP A 116 -6.95 -0.95 -20.15
N ASP A 117 -6.65 -2.21 -20.45
CA ASP A 117 -7.25 -3.37 -19.78
C ASP A 117 -6.46 -3.82 -18.55
N LYS A 118 -5.30 -3.21 -18.29
CA LYS A 118 -4.40 -3.62 -17.22
C LYS A 118 -3.93 -2.44 -16.41
N ALA A 119 -3.70 -2.68 -15.11
CA ALA A 119 -3.11 -1.73 -14.20
C ALA A 119 -2.03 -2.39 -13.35
N LYS A 120 -1.09 -1.56 -12.89
CA LYS A 120 -0.14 -1.92 -11.85
C LYS A 120 -0.84 -1.79 -10.50
N ALA A 121 -0.69 -2.81 -9.66
CA ALA A 121 -1.12 -2.82 -8.29
C ALA A 121 0.08 -3.03 -7.37
N ARG A 122 0.04 -2.40 -6.20
CA ARG A 122 1.01 -2.59 -5.14
C ARG A 122 0.32 -3.05 -3.88
N LEU A 123 0.75 -4.20 -3.36
CA LEU A 123 0.34 -4.71 -2.06
C LEU A 123 1.37 -4.30 -1.01
N SER A 124 0.92 -3.75 0.12
CA SER A 124 1.82 -3.35 1.20
C SER A 124 1.19 -3.47 2.57
N GLU A 125 1.98 -3.81 3.59
CA GLU A 125 1.59 -3.64 4.98
C GLU A 125 1.85 -2.19 5.40
N PHE A 126 0.81 -1.52 5.89
CA PHE A 126 0.90 -0.13 6.36
C PHE A 126 1.35 -0.12 7.82
N TYR A 127 2.60 0.24 8.05
CA TYR A 127 3.19 0.34 9.37
C TYR A 127 3.03 1.74 9.96
N ALA A 128 2.71 1.80 11.26
CA ALA A 128 2.72 3.02 12.05
C ALA A 128 3.53 2.83 13.33
N LYS A 129 4.31 3.85 13.71
CA LYS A 129 5.10 3.87 14.95
C LYS A 129 5.03 5.24 15.60
N LYS A 130 4.79 5.26 16.91
CA LYS A 130 4.90 6.46 17.76
C LYS A 130 6.13 6.31 18.64
N GLU A 131 6.74 7.43 19.02
CA GLU A 131 7.89 7.41 19.93
C GLU A 131 7.56 6.67 21.23
N GLY A 132 8.47 5.79 21.66
CA GLY A 132 8.29 4.95 22.86
C GLY A 132 7.29 3.81 22.74
N LYS A 133 6.67 3.59 21.57
CA LYS A 133 5.79 2.45 21.28
C LYS A 133 6.39 1.53 20.22
N GLU A 134 6.03 0.25 20.30
CA GLU A 134 6.37 -0.72 19.25
C GLU A 134 5.64 -0.37 17.93
N PRO A 135 6.26 -0.59 16.76
CA PRO A 135 5.60 -0.42 15.48
C PRO A 135 4.52 -1.50 15.31
N PHE A 136 3.41 -1.11 14.70
CA PHE A 136 2.30 -2.03 14.40
C PHE A 136 1.81 -1.84 12.97
N ILE A 137 1.04 -2.82 12.49
CA ILE A 137 0.42 -2.82 11.16
C ILE A 137 -1.03 -2.37 11.30
N TYR A 138 -1.37 -1.25 10.68
CA TYR A 138 -2.75 -0.77 10.64
C TYR A 138 -3.62 -1.66 9.75
N GLY A 139 -3.09 -2.03 8.58
CA GLY A 139 -3.75 -2.93 7.64
C GLY A 139 -2.86 -3.26 6.45
N VAL A 140 -3.34 -4.20 5.64
CA VAL A 140 -2.75 -4.54 4.34
C VAL A 140 -3.47 -3.76 3.26
N VAL A 141 -2.76 -2.90 2.54
CA VAL A 141 -3.30 -2.01 1.52
C VAL A 141 -2.89 -2.52 0.14
N THR A 142 -3.87 -2.67 -0.75
CA THR A 142 -3.62 -2.77 -2.19
C THR A 142 -3.98 -1.44 -2.83
N GLU A 143 -3.00 -0.80 -3.47
CA GLU A 143 -3.20 0.40 -4.29
C GLU A 143 -3.14 -0.02 -5.76
N ILE A 144 -4.23 0.21 -6.50
CA ILE A 144 -4.32 0.00 -7.95
C ILE A 144 -4.20 1.36 -8.61
N TYR A 145 -3.19 1.52 -9.47
CA TYR A 145 -2.88 2.79 -10.09
C TYR A 145 -3.59 2.94 -11.43
N SER A 146 -4.12 4.13 -11.70
CA SER A 146 -4.59 4.44 -13.04
C SER A 146 -3.43 4.31 -14.04
N PRO A 147 -3.61 3.64 -15.20
CA PRO A 147 -2.59 3.49 -16.23
C PRO A 147 -1.95 4.80 -16.73
N ASP A 148 -2.71 5.91 -16.70
CA ASP A 148 -2.21 7.24 -17.06
C ASP A 148 -1.31 7.87 -15.96
N PHE A 149 -1.45 7.40 -14.73
CA PHE A 149 -0.60 7.75 -13.61
C PHE A 149 0.67 6.91 -13.60
N ARG A 150 0.52 5.58 -13.68
CA ARG A 150 1.60 4.59 -13.69
C ARG A 150 1.30 3.53 -14.74
N PRO A 151 2.24 3.23 -15.66
CA PRO A 151 2.04 2.16 -16.62
C PRO A 151 1.88 0.82 -15.91
N ALA A 152 1.15 -0.10 -16.54
CA ALA A 152 0.84 -1.41 -15.98
C ALA A 152 2.06 -2.33 -15.81
N GLU A 153 3.17 -2.02 -16.47
CA GLU A 153 4.41 -2.81 -16.46
C GLU A 153 5.16 -2.71 -15.13
N VAL A 154 5.41 -3.86 -14.51
CA VAL A 154 6.30 -4.00 -13.33
C VAL A 154 7.75 -3.99 -13.80
N ASN A 155 8.58 -3.15 -13.20
CA ASN A 155 9.99 -2.99 -13.54
C ASN A 155 10.92 -3.51 -12.43
N ASP A 156 12.23 -3.52 -12.68
CA ASP A 156 13.23 -4.03 -11.72
C ASP A 156 13.23 -3.26 -10.39
N ILE A 157 12.90 -1.96 -10.39
CA ILE A 157 12.83 -1.17 -9.15
C ILE A 157 11.65 -1.64 -8.31
N ASP A 158 10.50 -1.93 -8.93
CA ASP A 158 9.33 -2.47 -8.24
C ASP A 158 9.69 -3.80 -7.55
N VAL A 159 10.33 -4.72 -8.28
CA VAL A 159 10.74 -6.04 -7.76
C VAL A 159 11.78 -5.92 -6.65
N GLN A 160 12.68 -4.93 -6.70
CA GLN A 160 13.67 -4.69 -5.64
C GLN A 160 13.04 -4.17 -4.34
N GLN A 161 11.81 -3.66 -4.38
CA GLN A 161 11.10 -3.21 -3.18
C GLN A 161 10.34 -4.34 -2.47
N ASP A 162 10.14 -5.48 -3.14
CA ASP A 162 9.41 -6.62 -2.58
C ASP A 162 10.11 -7.17 -1.33
N ASN A 163 9.30 -7.39 -0.31
CA ASN A 163 9.70 -7.97 0.96
C ASN A 163 8.69 -9.04 1.37
N PRO A 164 9.11 -10.06 2.12
CA PRO A 164 8.18 -10.99 2.75
C PRO A 164 7.20 -10.25 3.66
N THR A 165 6.04 -10.86 3.88
CA THR A 165 5.08 -10.41 4.89
C THR A 165 5.72 -10.38 6.27
N THR A 166 5.24 -9.48 7.14
CA THR A 166 5.72 -9.39 8.52
C THR A 166 5.56 -10.70 9.26
N ASN A 167 4.43 -11.38 9.06
CA ASN A 167 4.17 -12.70 9.62
C ASN A 167 5.23 -13.73 9.22
N ALA A 168 5.70 -13.72 7.97
CA ALA A 168 6.76 -14.61 7.52
C ALA A 168 8.12 -14.24 8.14
N LEU A 169 8.42 -12.94 8.25
CA LEU A 169 9.64 -12.43 8.90
C LEU A 169 9.67 -12.79 10.40
N GLU A 170 8.56 -12.65 11.12
CA GLU A 170 8.47 -13.01 12.54
C GLU A 170 8.69 -14.52 12.77
N LYS A 171 8.19 -15.37 11.87
CA LYS A 171 8.40 -16.84 11.95
C LYS A 171 9.86 -17.27 11.81
N VAL A 172 10.71 -16.45 11.21
CA VAL A 172 12.16 -16.70 11.10
C VAL A 172 12.98 -15.91 12.14
N GLY A 173 12.31 -15.19 13.06
CA GLY A 173 12.91 -14.57 14.22
C GLY A 173 13.19 -13.07 14.11
N PHE A 174 12.66 -12.36 13.10
CA PHE A 174 12.71 -10.90 13.08
C PHE A 174 11.63 -10.32 14.02
N THR A 175 11.97 -9.24 14.73
CA THR A 175 10.97 -8.46 15.50
C THR A 175 10.39 -7.34 14.63
N LYS A 176 9.22 -6.81 14.99
CA LYS A 176 8.62 -5.67 14.29
C LYS A 176 9.51 -4.42 14.33
N GLU A 177 10.27 -4.21 15.40
CA GLU A 177 11.32 -3.20 15.50
C GLU A 177 12.40 -3.40 14.45
N ASN A 178 12.94 -4.61 14.34
CA ASN A 178 13.98 -4.92 13.37
C ASN A 178 13.48 -4.74 11.93
N ILE A 179 12.23 -5.12 11.66
CA ILE A 179 11.58 -4.91 10.36
C ILE A 179 11.42 -3.41 10.12
N TRP A 180 10.79 -2.70 11.05
CA TRP A 180 10.54 -1.26 10.97
C TRP A 180 11.81 -0.51 10.64
N ASP A 181 12.91 -0.73 11.37
CA ASP A 181 14.16 0.00 11.20
C ASP A 181 14.78 -0.19 9.80
N ARG A 182 14.55 -1.34 9.17
CA ARG A 182 15.05 -1.67 7.82
C ARG A 182 14.14 -1.16 6.70
N LEU A 183 12.85 -1.00 6.96
CA LEU A 183 11.89 -0.53 5.94
C LEU A 183 12.31 0.83 5.37
N GLY A 184 12.50 0.83 4.04
CA GLY A 184 12.80 1.98 3.21
C GLY A 184 14.27 2.44 3.18
N SER A 185 15.17 1.81 3.95
CA SER A 185 16.62 1.97 3.82
C SER A 185 17.19 1.02 2.76
N GLY A 186 16.51 0.90 1.61
CA GLY A 186 16.90 -0.04 0.54
C GLY A 186 16.68 -1.53 0.84
N ASN A 187 15.91 -1.86 1.89
CA ASN A 187 15.64 -3.24 2.30
C ASN A 187 16.92 -4.09 2.41
N GLU A 188 17.95 -3.54 3.04
CA GLU A 188 19.21 -4.26 3.19
C GLU A 188 19.09 -5.37 4.24
N TRP A 189 19.06 -6.62 3.78
CA TRP A 189 18.99 -7.84 4.60
C TRP A 189 20.27 -8.68 4.51
N LEU A 190 21.39 -8.09 4.10
CA LEU A 190 22.64 -8.80 3.76
C LEU A 190 23.23 -9.57 4.94
N ASP A 191 23.08 -9.06 6.15
CA ASP A 191 23.55 -9.67 7.41
C ASP A 191 22.70 -10.88 7.85
N GLU A 192 21.47 -11.01 7.35
CA GLU A 192 20.51 -12.06 7.73
C GLU A 192 19.91 -12.74 6.49
N LYS A 193 20.69 -12.83 5.41
CA LYS A 193 20.24 -13.28 4.07
C LYS A 193 19.53 -14.63 4.09
N ASP A 194 20.02 -15.60 4.85
CA ASP A 194 19.44 -16.95 4.91
C ASP A 194 18.07 -16.94 5.60
N LYS A 195 17.90 -16.15 6.67
CA LYS A 195 16.59 -15.97 7.32
C LYS A 195 15.63 -15.27 6.38
N PHE A 196 16.10 -14.22 5.70
CA PHE A 196 15.28 -13.48 4.75
C PHE A 196 14.81 -14.35 3.58
N ALA A 197 15.70 -15.15 2.98
CA ALA A 197 15.33 -16.10 1.92
C ALA A 197 14.27 -17.11 2.40
N LYS A 198 14.42 -17.64 3.61
CA LYS A 198 13.40 -18.51 4.21
C LYS A 198 12.07 -17.79 4.45
N ALA A 199 12.10 -16.52 4.84
CA ALA A 199 10.88 -15.72 4.97
C ALA A 199 10.20 -15.52 3.61
N GLN A 200 10.95 -15.28 2.53
CA GLN A 200 10.39 -15.19 1.17
C GLN A 200 9.65 -16.48 0.77
N GLU A 201 10.26 -17.65 1.02
CA GLU A 201 9.61 -18.94 0.77
C GLU A 201 8.28 -19.07 1.53
N LEU A 202 8.27 -18.70 2.81
CA LEU A 202 7.08 -18.76 3.67
C LEU A 202 5.99 -17.75 3.26
N ALA A 203 6.37 -16.57 2.77
CA ALA A 203 5.45 -15.51 2.42
C ALA A 203 4.71 -15.80 1.10
N SER A 204 5.33 -16.50 0.15
CA SER A 204 4.78 -16.77 -1.19
C SER A 204 3.30 -17.22 -1.21
N THR A 205 2.90 -18.10 -0.29
CA THR A 205 1.51 -18.57 -0.21
C THR A 205 0.57 -17.50 0.34
N GLU A 206 1.03 -16.71 1.32
CA GLU A 206 0.26 -15.59 1.89
C GLU A 206 0.05 -14.48 0.86
N GLU A 207 1.09 -14.17 0.10
CA GLU A 207 1.10 -13.17 -0.98
C GLU A 207 0.09 -13.53 -2.07
N LEU A 208 0.16 -14.76 -2.60
CA LEU A 208 -0.79 -15.25 -3.61
C LEU A 208 -2.24 -15.22 -3.10
N ASN A 209 -2.46 -15.60 -1.84
CA ASN A 209 -3.79 -15.56 -1.23
C ASN A 209 -4.33 -14.12 -1.11
N LEU A 210 -3.48 -13.14 -0.83
CA LEU A 210 -3.85 -11.73 -0.77
C LEU A 210 -4.16 -11.19 -2.16
N GLU A 211 -3.33 -11.49 -3.16
CA GLU A 211 -3.61 -11.13 -4.56
C GLU A 211 -4.94 -11.71 -5.05
N ASP A 212 -5.18 -13.01 -4.83
CA ASP A 212 -6.43 -13.68 -5.20
C ASP A 212 -7.64 -13.11 -4.46
N ARG A 213 -7.46 -12.65 -3.23
CA ARG A 213 -8.52 -11.97 -2.48
C ARG A 213 -8.86 -10.61 -3.11
N VAL A 214 -7.86 -9.85 -3.55
CA VAL A 214 -8.08 -8.59 -4.28
C VAL A 214 -8.81 -8.85 -5.60
N ARG A 215 -8.33 -9.81 -6.40
CA ARG A 215 -8.94 -10.15 -7.71
C ARG A 215 -10.42 -10.53 -7.54
N ARG A 216 -10.71 -11.45 -6.63
CA ARG A 216 -12.11 -11.84 -6.32
C ARG A 216 -12.96 -10.67 -5.84
N PHE A 217 -12.39 -9.74 -5.09
CA PHE A 217 -13.11 -8.53 -4.67
C PHE A 217 -13.50 -7.67 -5.88
N LEU A 218 -12.55 -7.40 -6.77
CA LEU A 218 -12.79 -6.60 -7.98
C LEU A 218 -13.80 -7.24 -8.92
N ASP A 219 -13.75 -8.57 -9.08
CA ASP A 219 -14.66 -9.33 -9.94
C ASP A 219 -16.07 -9.47 -9.37
N SER A 220 -16.26 -9.22 -8.07
CA SER A 220 -17.57 -9.36 -7.40
C SER A 220 -18.46 -8.12 -7.51
N LYS A 221 -17.96 -7.05 -8.13
CA LYS A 221 -18.67 -5.78 -8.34
C LYS A 221 -19.17 -5.66 -9.77
#